data_AF-A0A6M1YUS5-F1
#
_entry.id   AF-A0A6M1YUS5-F1
#
_cell.length_a   1.000
_cell.length_b   1.000
_cell.length_c   1.000
_cell.angle_alpha   90.00
_cell.angle_beta   90.00
_cell.angle_gamma   90.00
#
_symmetry.space_group_name_H-M   'P 1'
#
loop_
_entity.id
_entity.type
_entity.pdbx_description
1 polymer ?
#
loop_
_entity_poly.entity_id
_entity_poly.type
_entity_poly.pdbx_seq_one_letter_code
_entity_poly.pdbx_strand_id
1 'polypeptide(L)' 'MTSKLVRYTIDLPSKEHKRLKTTASVLGLSMKDLFLLTVEEFTHKKLNKTTEQALKNTDLGKGLHRFKTLQELFDDLAV' A
#
# COMPACT_ATOMS: atom_id res chain seq x y z
N MET A 1 -9.51 -26.35 4.12
CA MET A 1 -8.19 -26.32 3.45
C MET A 1 -7.15 -26.00 4.50
N THR A 2 -6.24 -26.92 4.82
CA THR A 2 -5.15 -26.69 5.78
C THR A 2 -4.18 -25.68 5.20
N SER A 3 -4.10 -24.49 5.81
CA SER A 3 -3.15 -23.44 5.43
C SER A 3 -1.73 -23.97 5.60
N LYS A 4 -0.97 -24.04 4.49
CA LYS A 4 0.42 -24.50 4.49
C LYS A 4 1.29 -23.35 4.99
N LEU A 5 1.70 -23.42 6.26
CA LEU A 5 2.59 -22.41 6.86
C LEU A 5 4.02 -22.59 6.36
N VAL A 6 4.67 -21.48 5.99
CA VAL A 6 6.08 -21.42 5.57
C VAL A 6 6.85 -20.53 6.55
N ARG A 7 8.06 -20.95 6.93
CA ARG A 7 8.93 -20.18 7.83
C ARG A 7 9.76 -19.17 7.03
N TYR A 8 9.74 -17.92 7.46
CA TYR A 8 10.61 -16.86 6.96
C TYR A 8 11.73 -16.57 7.96
N THR A 9 12.92 -16.26 7.46
CA THR A 9 14.07 -15.82 8.26
C THR A 9 14.76 -14.70 7.47
N ILE A 10 15.08 -13.60 8.15
CA ILE A 10 15.62 -12.39 7.54
C ILE A 10 16.72 -11.89 8.47
N ASP A 11 17.89 -11.62 7.90
CA ASP A 11 18.99 -11.00 8.62
C ASP A 11 18.82 -9.48 8.60
N LEU A 12 18.88 -8.86 9.79
CA LEU A 12 18.72 -7.43 9.98
C LEU A 12 19.87 -6.88 10.82
N PRO A 13 20.35 -5.65 10.53
CA PRO A 13 21.26 -4.96 11.44
C PRO A 13 20.64 -4.85 12.84
N SER A 14 21.44 -5.13 13.87
CA SER A 14 20.96 -5.18 15.27
C SER A 14 20.22 -3.89 15.70
N LYS A 15 20.69 -2.74 15.21
CA LYS A 15 20.07 -1.43 15.48
C LYS A 15 18.64 -1.35 14.94
N GLU A 16 18.41 -1.80 13.71
CA GLU A 16 17.08 -1.76 13.07
C GLU A 16 16.15 -2.80 13.70
N HIS A 17 16.66 -3.99 14.03
CA HIS A 17 15.88 -4.99 14.76
C HIS A 17 15.38 -4.46 16.12
N LYS A 18 16.22 -3.72 16.87
CA LYS A 18 15.78 -3.08 18.13
C LYS A 18 14.67 -2.07 17.90
N ARG A 19 14.79 -1.22 16.88
CA ARG A 19 13.77 -0.21 16.54
C ARG A 19 12.44 -0.88 16.21
N LEU A 20 12.45 -1.90 15.36
CA LEU A 20 11.25 -2.67 15.01
C LEU A 20 10.60 -3.32 16.22
N LYS A 21 11.41 -3.91 17.12
CA LYS A 21 10.91 -4.52 18.36
C LYS A 21 10.23 -3.50 19.27
N THR A 22 10.81 -2.32 19.41
CA THR A 22 10.20 -1.22 20.16
C THR A 22 8.88 -0.79 19.52
N THR A 23 8.86 -0.59 18.20
CA THR A 23 7.63 -0.22 17.47
C THR A 23 6.54 -1.27 17.63
N ALA A 24 6.85 -2.56 17.49
CA ALA A 24 5.89 -3.64 17.71
C ALA A 24 5.30 -3.59 19.12
N SER A 25 6.16 -3.35 20.12
CA SER A 25 5.76 -3.28 21.53
C SER A 25 4.84 -2.06 21.81
N VAL A 26 5.15 -0.90 21.23
CA VAL A 26 4.32 0.32 21.34
C VAL A 26 2.93 0.11 20.74
N LEU A 27 2.85 -0.63 19.63
CA LEU A 27 1.60 -0.93 18.95
C LEU A 27 0.84 -2.12 19.58
N GLY A 28 1.39 -2.77 20.61
CA GLY A 28 0.79 -3.96 21.22
C GLY A 28 0.79 -5.20 20.30
N LEU A 29 1.67 -5.23 19.31
CA LEU A 29 1.76 -6.28 18.29
C LEU A 29 2.98 -7.18 18.52
N SER A 30 2.89 -8.43 18.08
CA SER A 30 4.09 -9.26 17.96
C SER A 30 4.93 -8.82 16.75
N MET A 31 6.23 -9.14 16.74
CA MET A 31 7.08 -8.90 15.57
C MET A 31 6.57 -9.60 14.31
N LYS A 32 5.92 -10.76 14.48
CA LYS A 32 5.30 -11.49 13.37
C LYS A 32 4.12 -10.70 12.80
N ASP A 33 3.25 -10.17 13.65
CA ASP A 33 2.06 -9.44 13.22
C ASP A 33 2.45 -8.12 12.56
N LEU A 34 3.42 -7.40 13.13
CA LEU A 34 3.99 -6.20 12.52
C LEU A 34 4.57 -6.51 11.13
N PHE A 35 5.32 -7.61 10.98
CA PHE A 35 5.86 -8.02 9.69
C PHE A 35 4.75 -8.39 8.70
N LEU A 36 3.74 -9.16 9.11
CA LEU A 36 2.63 -9.55 8.23
C LEU A 36 1.82 -8.35 7.73
N LEU A 37 1.55 -7.36 8.59
CA LEU A 37 0.91 -6.10 8.18
C LEU A 37 1.72 -5.40 7.07
N THR A 38 3.04 -5.32 7.23
CA THR A 38 3.89 -4.69 6.20
C THR A 38 3.93 -5.49 4.91
N VAL A 39 3.96 -6.82 4.98
CA VAL A 39 3.98 -7.68 3.80
C VAL A 39 2.67 -7.60 3.04
N GLU A 40 1.53 -7.67 3.72
CA GLU A 40 0.21 -7.51 3.10
C GLU A 40 0.11 -6.16 2.40
N GLU A 41 0.47 -5.07 3.07
CA GLU A 41 0.49 -3.76 2.42
C GLU A 41 1.40 -3.74 1.19
N PHE A 42 2.60 -4.31 1.26
CA PHE A 42 3.57 -4.23 0.16
C PHE A 42 3.27 -5.17 -1.00
N THR A 43 2.72 -6.36 -0.73
CA THR A 43 2.35 -7.33 -1.77
C THR A 43 1.06 -6.96 -2.50
N HIS A 44 0.13 -6.29 -1.82
CA HIS A 44 -1.10 -5.80 -2.45
C HIS A 44 -0.98 -4.41 -3.08
N LYS A 45 0.13 -3.68 -2.82
CA LYS A 45 0.41 -2.37 -3.43
C LYS A 45 0.91 -2.40 -4.87
N LYS A 46 1.04 -3.58 -5.50
CA LYS A 46 1.29 -3.61 -6.95
C LYS A 46 0.03 -3.16 -7.68
N LEU A 47 0.05 -1.92 -8.15
CA LEU A 47 -1.01 -1.36 -8.98
C LEU A 47 -1.30 -2.33 -10.13
N ASN A 48 -2.58 -2.58 -10.41
CA ASN A 48 -2.92 -3.35 -11.59
C ASN A 48 -2.53 -2.54 -12.84
N LYS A 49 -2.38 -3.22 -13.99
CA LYS A 49 -1.95 -2.59 -15.25
C LYS A 49 -2.84 -1.39 -15.64
N THR A 50 -4.12 -1.44 -15.31
CA THR A 50 -5.08 -0.36 -15.59
C THR A 50 -4.73 0.89 -14.79
N THR A 51 -4.48 0.76 -13.49
CA THR A 51 -4.10 1.88 -12.62
C THR A 51 -2.72 2.43 -12.98
N GLU A 52 -1.74 1.57 -13.30
CA GLU A 52 -0.43 2.02 -13.79
C GLU A 52 -0.55 2.83 -15.09
N GLN A 53 -1.41 2.39 -16.02
CA GLN A 53 -1.62 3.09 -17.28
C GLN A 53 -2.38 4.42 -17.08
N ALA A 54 -3.35 4.45 -16.16
CA ALA A 54 -4.07 5.69 -15.81
C ALA A 54 -3.11 6.74 -15.26
N LEU A 55 -2.20 6.37 -14.35
CA LEU A 55 -1.16 7.28 -13.83
C LEU A 55 -0.23 7.78 -14.94
N LYS A 56 0.26 6.89 -15.81
CA LYS A 56 1.10 7.29 -16.96
C LYS A 56 0.39 8.25 -17.90
N ASN A 57 -0.91 8.03 -18.16
CA ASN A 57 -1.69 8.91 -19.01
C ASN A 57 -1.88 10.28 -18.35
N THR A 58 -2.16 10.31 -17.05
CA THR A 58 -2.24 11.55 -16.25
C THR A 58 -0.94 12.36 -16.30
N ASP A 59 0.23 11.73 -16.11
CA ASP A 59 1.54 12.40 -16.18
C ASP A 59 1.80 13.00 -17.57
N LEU A 60 1.28 12.36 -18.62
CA LEU A 60 1.36 12.84 -20.00
C LEU A 60 0.24 13.84 -20.36
N GLY A 61 -0.60 14.22 -19.40
CA GLY A 61 -1.75 15.12 -19.62
C GLY A 61 -2.89 14.52 -20.44
N LYS A 62 -2.92 13.20 -20.63
CA LYS A 62 -3.93 12.48 -21.41
C LYS A 62 -5.09 12.05 -20.53
N GLY A 63 -6.32 12.29 -20.99
CA GLY A 63 -7.53 11.87 -20.28
C GLY A 63 -7.85 12.70 -19.03
N LEU A 64 -7.28 13.90 -18.91
CA LEU A 64 -7.59 14.84 -17.83
C LEU A 64 -8.76 15.73 -18.22
N HIS A 65 -9.80 15.74 -17.40
CA HIS A 65 -10.94 16.63 -17.53
C HIS A 65 -10.74 17.81 -16.57
N ARG A 66 -10.97 19.03 -17.06
CA ARG A 66 -10.84 20.25 -16.26
C ARG A 66 -12.22 20.84 -16.05
N PHE A 67 -12.54 21.13 -14.80
CA PHE A 67 -13.79 21.75 -14.40
C PHE A 67 -13.49 23.08 -13.74
N LYS A 68 -14.39 24.05 -13.91
CA LYS A 68 -14.26 25.38 -13.31
C LYS A 68 -14.92 25.45 -11.95
N THR A 69 -15.89 24.57 -11.69
CA THR A 69 -16.62 24.51 -10.43
C THR A 69 -16.72 23.08 -9.93
N LEU A 70 -16.96 22.93 -8.62
CA LEU A 70 -17.21 21.61 -8.02
C LEU A 70 -18.53 21.00 -8.51
N GLN A 71 -19.53 21.83 -8.82
CA GLN A 71 -20.80 21.37 -9.36
C GLN A 71 -20.62 20.67 -10.71
N GLU A 72 -19.85 21.28 -11.63
CA GLU A 72 -19.54 20.67 -12.94
C GLU A 72 -18.83 19.32 -12.81
N LEU A 73 -17.96 19.18 -11.80
CA LEU A 73 -17.28 17.90 -11.52
C LEU A 73 -18.27 16.84 -11.04
N PHE A 74 -19.19 17.18 -10.15
CA PHE A 74 -20.21 16.24 -9.64
C PHE A 74 -21.19 15.83 -10.74
N ASP A 75 -21.59 16.78 -11.59
CA ASP A 75 -22.46 16.50 -12.73
C ASP A 75 -21.79 15.51 -13.72
N ASP A 76 -20.48 15.64 -13.99
CA ASP A 76 -19.72 14.73 -14.85
C ASP A 76 -19.49 13.35 -14.22
N LEU A 77 -19.26 13.31 -12.90
CA LEU A 77 -19.11 12.06 -12.14
C LEU A 77 -20.45 11.33 -11.91
N ALA A 78 -21.57 12.00 -12.16
CA ALA A 78 -22.93 11.52 -11.89
C ALA A 78 -23.13 11.10 -10.42
N VAL A 79 -22.61 11.91 -9.49
CA VAL A 79 -22.70 11.70 -8.02
C VAL A 79 -23.37 12.89 -7.35
#